data_AF-A0AAV6GY60-F1
#
_entry.id   AF-A0AAV6GY60-F1
#
_cell.length_a   1.000
_cell.length_b   1.000
_cell.length_c   1.000
_cell.angle_alpha   90.00
_cell.angle_beta   90.00
_cell.angle_gamma   90.00
#
_symmetry.space_group_name_H-M   'P 1'
#
loop_
_entity.id
_entity.type
_entity.pdbx_description
1 polymer ?
#
loop_
_entity_poly.entity_id
_entity_poly.type
_entity_poly.pdbx_seq_one_letter_code
_entity_poly.pdbx_strand_id
1 'polypeptide(L)'
;MSDMHERGPEMVLQHFIIPFLFNPNHTDPGCVRSVENSTDWMMKNLGGFASLATLVDMYQLNPEFSAIEVLPLLSPRQMAELMVVPLPRLPPKRQVVDLVFDHLLGDPIGRNMPEVLEHL
;
A
#
# COMPACT_ATOMS: atom_id res chain seq x y z
N MET A 1 28.83 2.71 9.18
CA MET A 1 28.07 3.55 10.13
C MET A 1 27.24 4.66 9.46
N SER A 2 27.34 4.86 8.13
CA SER A 2 26.51 5.83 7.37
C SER A 2 25.15 5.27 6.92
N ASP A 3 25.01 3.94 6.88
CA ASP A 3 23.90 3.22 6.23
C ASP A 3 22.65 3.02 7.14
N MET A 4 22.77 3.31 8.44
CA MET A 4 21.67 3.11 9.40
C MET A 4 20.69 4.31 9.42
N HIS A 5 21.11 5.50 8.99
CA HIS A 5 20.25 6.69 8.99
C HIS A 5 19.37 6.77 7.74
N GLU A 6 19.85 6.30 6.59
CA GLU A 6 19.11 6.34 5.32
C GLU A 6 18.02 5.26 5.24
N ARG A 7 18.18 4.13 5.93
CA ARG A 7 17.21 3.01 5.94
C ARG A 7 16.41 2.86 7.23
N GLY A 8 16.48 3.86 8.11
CA GLY A 8 15.82 3.83 9.42
C GLY A 8 14.33 3.51 9.32
N PRO A 9 13.55 4.25 8.49
CA PRO A 9 12.13 3.99 8.32
C PRO A 9 11.81 2.59 7.78
N GLU A 10 12.57 2.11 6.80
CA GLU A 10 12.42 0.78 6.22
C GLU A 10 12.73 -0.31 7.26
N MET A 11 13.75 -0.11 8.09
CA MET A 11 14.05 -1.04 9.17
C MET A 11 12.92 -1.10 10.19
N VAL A 12 12.33 0.04 10.57
CA VAL A 12 11.17 0.08 11.47
C VAL A 12 9.97 -0.63 10.85
N LEU A 13 9.68 -0.39 9.56
CA LEU A 13 8.61 -1.09 8.87
C LEU A 13 8.84 -2.61 8.88
N GLN A 14 10.02 -3.05 8.44
CA GLN A 14 10.33 -4.46 8.21
C GLN A 14 10.56 -5.27 9.50
N HIS A 15 11.15 -4.67 10.54
CA HIS A 15 11.55 -5.39 11.75
C HIS A 15 10.64 -5.11 12.96
N PHE A 16 9.74 -4.12 12.86
CA PHE A 16 8.83 -3.78 13.95
C PHE A 16 7.36 -3.81 13.51
N ILE A 17 6.96 -2.99 12.54
CA ILE A 17 5.54 -2.83 12.16
C ILE A 17 4.99 -4.11 11.53
N ILE A 18 5.61 -4.60 10.45
CA ILE A 18 5.15 -5.82 9.76
C ILE A 18 5.15 -7.03 10.71
N PRO A 19 6.22 -7.32 11.48
CA PRO A 19 6.21 -8.44 12.42
C PRO A 19 5.15 -8.31 13.52
N PHE A 20 4.90 -7.10 14.04
CA PHE A 20 3.84 -6.86 15.02
C PHE A 20 2.46 -7.17 14.43
N LEU A 21 2.16 -6.63 13.26
CA LEU A 21 0.87 -6.83 12.59
C LEU A 21 0.68 -8.30 12.16
N PHE A 22 1.74 -8.98 11.72
CA PHE A 22 1.63 -10.37 11.27
C PHE A 22 1.60 -11.40 12.41
N ASN A 23 1.91 -11.01 13.65
CA ASN A 23 2.08 -11.97 14.74
C ASN A 23 0.76 -12.74 15.03
N PRO A 24 0.71 -14.06 14.76
CA PRO A 24 -0.51 -14.85 14.85
C PRO A 24 -0.96 -15.09 16.30
N ASN A 25 -0.12 -14.77 17.28
CA ASN A 25 -0.45 -14.91 18.70
C ASN A 25 -1.29 -13.73 19.22
N HIS A 26 -1.48 -12.66 18.45
CA HIS A 26 -2.39 -11.58 18.82
C HIS A 26 -3.84 -12.04 18.70
N THR A 27 -4.71 -11.47 19.54
CA THR A 27 -6.15 -11.72 19.45
C THR A 27 -6.75 -11.13 18.17
N ASP A 28 -6.06 -10.18 17.54
CA ASP A 28 -6.43 -9.52 16.28
C ASP A 28 -5.19 -9.34 15.38
N PRO A 29 -4.68 -10.41 14.74
CA PRO A 29 -3.61 -10.30 13.76
C PRO A 29 -4.01 -9.34 12.63
N GLY A 30 -3.10 -8.48 12.22
CA GLY A 30 -3.33 -7.42 11.24
C GLY A 30 -4.06 -6.21 11.78
N CYS A 31 -4.54 -6.23 13.04
CA CYS A 31 -5.34 -5.17 13.64
C CYS A 31 -6.57 -4.79 12.79
N VAL A 32 -7.31 -5.80 12.32
CA VAL A 32 -8.40 -5.66 11.35
C VAL A 32 -9.78 -5.50 12.00
N ARG A 33 -9.94 -5.68 13.32
CA ARG A 33 -11.25 -5.60 13.98
C ARG A 33 -11.69 -4.19 14.37
N SER A 34 -10.75 -3.28 14.60
CA SER A 34 -11.03 -1.90 15.07
C SER A 34 -10.87 -0.84 13.97
N VAL A 35 -11.04 -1.26 12.71
CA VAL A 35 -10.93 -0.41 11.53
C VAL A 35 -12.25 -0.39 10.77
N GLU A 36 -12.60 0.76 10.22
CA GLU A 36 -13.87 0.92 9.50
C GLU A 36 -13.77 0.48 8.04
N ASN A 37 -12.62 0.73 7.41
CA ASN A 37 -12.39 0.48 5.99
C ASN A 37 -10.87 0.42 5.68
N SER A 38 -10.51 0.26 4.40
CA SER A 38 -9.10 0.09 3.99
C SER A 38 -8.28 1.35 4.22
N THR A 39 -8.90 2.52 4.08
CA THR A 39 -8.27 3.81 4.36
C THR A 39 -7.92 3.94 5.83
N ASP A 40 -8.89 3.67 6.71
CA ASP A 40 -8.71 3.72 8.16
C ASP A 40 -7.67 2.69 8.64
N TRP A 41 -7.68 1.49 8.07
CA TRP A 41 -6.68 0.47 8.35
C TRP A 41 -5.27 0.90 7.96
N MET A 42 -5.08 1.42 6.74
CA MET A 42 -3.77 1.87 6.24
C MET A 42 -3.22 3.00 7.12
N MET A 43 -4.07 3.96 7.50
CA MET A 43 -3.65 5.11 8.31
C MET A 43 -3.34 4.73 9.75
N LYS A 44 -4.17 3.89 10.40
CA LYS A 44 -3.95 3.49 11.80
C LYS A 44 -2.74 2.57 11.97
N ASN A 45 -2.53 1.64 11.04
CA ASN A 45 -1.52 0.59 11.20
C ASN A 45 -0.18 0.92 10.57
N LEU A 46 -0.16 1.62 9.43
CA LEU A 46 1.06 1.94 8.70
C LEU A 46 1.39 3.44 8.76
N GLY A 47 0.39 4.32 8.72
CA GLY A 47 0.57 5.76 8.84
C GLY A 47 1.66 6.29 7.90
N GLY A 48 2.67 6.99 8.45
CA GLY A 48 3.78 7.54 7.67
C GLY A 48 4.68 6.50 6.99
N PHE A 49 4.56 5.21 7.34
CA PHE A 49 5.30 4.12 6.70
C PHE A 49 4.52 3.49 5.54
N ALA A 50 3.28 3.90 5.29
CA ALA A 50 2.40 3.25 4.33
C ALA A 50 2.98 3.27 2.90
N SER A 51 3.68 4.34 2.49
CA SER A 51 4.32 4.44 1.18
C SER A 51 5.54 3.51 1.00
N LEU A 52 6.11 2.99 2.10
CA LEU A 52 7.26 2.09 2.11
C LEU A 52 6.86 0.61 2.02
N ALA A 53 5.61 0.28 2.35
CA ALA A 53 5.08 -1.08 2.25
C ALA A 53 4.65 -1.40 0.81
N THR A 54 4.76 -2.66 0.39
CA THR A 54 4.20 -3.09 -0.89
C THR A 54 2.69 -3.36 -0.75
N LEU A 55 1.96 -3.36 -1.86
CA LEU A 55 0.56 -3.80 -1.82
C LEU A 55 0.44 -5.26 -1.40
N VAL A 56 1.41 -6.10 -1.77
CA VAL A 56 1.47 -7.51 -1.34
C VAL A 56 1.54 -7.63 0.17
N ASP A 57 2.40 -6.84 0.84
CA ASP A 57 2.47 -6.80 2.30
C ASP A 57 1.12 -6.40 2.91
N MET A 58 0.47 -5.37 2.35
CA MET A 58 -0.84 -4.91 2.84
C MET A 58 -1.91 -6.01 2.76
N TYR A 59 -1.98 -6.75 1.65
CA TYR A 59 -2.92 -7.87 1.50
C TYR A 59 -2.57 -9.08 2.38
N GLN A 60 -1.30 -9.28 2.73
CA GLN A 60 -0.90 -10.32 3.68
C GLN A 60 -1.30 -9.95 5.11
N LEU A 61 -1.18 -8.68 5.48
CA LEU A 61 -1.51 -8.18 6.81
C LEU A 61 -3.03 -8.00 7.01
N ASN A 62 -3.74 -7.55 5.98
CA ASN A 62 -5.19 -7.41 5.98
C ASN A 62 -5.76 -7.99 4.68
N PRO A 63 -6.23 -9.24 4.69
CA PRO A 63 -6.81 -9.87 3.50
C PRO A 63 -7.98 -9.07 2.91
N GLU A 64 -8.78 -8.39 3.75
CA GLU A 64 -9.95 -7.59 3.34
C GLU A 64 -9.57 -6.18 2.82
N PHE A 65 -8.28 -5.85 2.75
CA PHE A 65 -7.79 -4.58 2.21
C PHE A 65 -8.22 -4.39 0.75
N SER A 66 -8.59 -3.16 0.39
CA SER A 66 -8.93 -2.74 -0.96
C SER A 66 -7.98 -1.65 -1.44
N ALA A 67 -7.05 -2.01 -2.34
CA ALA A 67 -6.13 -1.06 -2.96
C ALA A 67 -6.85 0.00 -3.83
N ILE A 68 -8.05 -0.31 -4.35
CA ILE A 68 -8.87 0.63 -5.13
C ILE A 68 -9.47 1.71 -4.21
N GLU A 69 -9.89 1.34 -3.00
CA GLU A 69 -10.47 2.28 -2.03
C GLU A 69 -9.45 3.33 -1.60
N VAL A 70 -8.18 2.92 -1.45
CA VAL A 70 -7.09 3.81 -1.04
C VAL A 70 -6.32 4.42 -2.22
N LEU A 71 -6.80 4.27 -3.46
CA LEU A 71 -6.08 4.71 -4.67
C LEU A 71 -5.47 6.13 -4.56
N PRO A 72 -6.18 7.15 -4.04
CA PRO A 72 -5.62 8.50 -3.90
C PRO A 72 -4.48 8.64 -2.88
N LEU A 73 -4.26 7.64 -2.03
CA LEU A 73 -3.25 7.62 -0.97
C LEU A 73 -2.02 6.78 -1.34
N LEU A 74 -2.08 6.06 -2.46
CA LEU A 74 -0.99 5.20 -2.90
C LEU A 74 0.22 6.02 -3.34
N SER A 75 1.41 5.52 -3.04
CA SER A 75 2.64 6.04 -3.65
C SER A 75 2.70 5.71 -5.14
N PRO A 76 3.55 6.40 -5.93
CA PRO A 76 3.68 6.11 -7.35
C PRO A 76 4.04 4.65 -7.64
N ARG A 77 4.97 4.09 -6.85
CA ARG A 77 5.31 2.67 -6.89
C ARG A 77 4.11 1.77 -6.61
N GLN A 78 3.30 2.09 -5.60
CA GLN A 78 2.11 1.29 -5.27
C GLN A 78 1.03 1.37 -6.35
N MET A 79 0.86 2.51 -7.01
CA MET A 79 -0.04 2.62 -8.17
C MET A 79 0.44 1.76 -9.35
N ALA A 80 1.75 1.70 -9.59
CA ALA A 80 2.32 0.77 -10.58
C ALA A 80 2.12 -0.69 -10.17
N GLU A 81 2.39 -1.05 -8.91
CA GLU A 81 2.13 -2.39 -8.36
C GLU A 81 0.66 -2.80 -8.57
N LEU A 82 -0.29 -1.90 -8.31
CA LEU A 82 -1.73 -2.14 -8.53
C LEU A 82 -2.06 -2.52 -9.97
N MET A 83 -1.37 -1.92 -10.95
CA MET A 83 -1.60 -2.20 -12.37
C MET A 83 -0.97 -3.51 -12.85
N VAL A 84 0.14 -3.95 -12.25
CA VAL A 84 0.95 -5.05 -12.79
C VAL A 84 0.87 -6.33 -11.97
N VAL A 85 0.72 -6.23 -10.64
CA VAL A 85 0.74 -7.37 -9.72
C VAL A 85 -0.65 -8.00 -9.63
N PRO A 86 -0.76 -9.34 -9.71
CA PRO A 86 -2.02 -10.03 -9.46
C PRO A 86 -2.34 -10.00 -7.97
N LEU A 87 -3.21 -9.08 -7.56
CA LEU A 87 -3.70 -8.92 -6.19
C LEU A 87 -5.10 -9.53 -6.05
N PRO A 88 -5.48 -10.04 -4.86
CA PRO A 88 -6.78 -10.65 -4.66
C PRO A 88 -7.88 -9.58 -4.72
N ARG A 89 -9.11 -10.01 -5.08
CA ARG A 89 -10.34 -9.18 -5.00
C ARG A 89 -10.32 -7.90 -5.85
N LEU A 90 -9.44 -7.81 -6.84
CA LEU A 90 -9.46 -6.74 -7.83
C LEU A 90 -10.45 -7.04 -8.97
N PRO A 91 -11.00 -5.99 -9.62
CA PRO A 91 -11.64 -6.11 -10.92
C PRO A 91 -10.71 -6.73 -11.99
N PRO A 92 -11.23 -7.07 -13.18
CA PRO A 92 -10.40 -7.46 -14.31
C PRO A 92 -9.26 -6.47 -14.56
N LYS A 93 -8.06 -6.97 -14.85
CA LYS A 93 -6.83 -6.16 -14.97
C LYS A 93 -6.99 -4.89 -15.81
N ARG A 94 -7.69 -4.99 -16.95
CA ARG A 94 -7.97 -3.82 -17.81
C ARG A 94 -8.72 -2.71 -17.06
N GLN A 95 -9.74 -3.06 -16.29
CA GLN A 95 -10.51 -2.08 -15.51
C GLN A 95 -9.66 -1.44 -14.41
N VAL A 96 -8.75 -2.21 -13.79
CA VAL A 96 -7.80 -1.66 -12.82
C VAL A 96 -6.87 -0.63 -13.47
N VAL A 97 -6.32 -0.95 -14.65
CA VAL A 97 -5.50 -0.02 -15.43
C VAL A 97 -6.30 1.23 -15.79
N ASP A 98 -7.51 1.07 -16.32
CA ASP A 98 -8.39 2.19 -16.67
C ASP A 98 -8.66 3.09 -15.43
N LEU A 99 -8.96 2.52 -14.27
CA LEU A 99 -9.18 3.26 -13.02
C LEU A 99 -7.95 4.05 -12.55
N VAL A 100 -6.75 3.45 -12.63
CA VAL A 100 -5.52 4.14 -12.23
C VAL A 100 -5.20 5.28 -13.21
N PHE A 101 -5.34 5.07 -14.52
CA PHE A 101 -5.11 6.14 -15.49
C PHE A 101 -6.16 7.23 -15.42
N ASP A 102 -7.44 6.92 -15.19
CA ASP A 102 -8.49 7.92 -14.92
C ASP A 102 -8.14 8.77 -13.70
N HIS A 103 -7.60 8.14 -12.65
CA HIS A 103 -7.05 8.87 -11.52
C HIS A 103 -5.87 9.76 -11.95
N LEU A 104 -4.83 9.23 -12.59
CA LEU A 104 -3.64 10.02 -12.93
C LEU A 104 -3.95 11.19 -13.89
N LEU A 105 -4.80 10.97 -14.88
CA LEU A 105 -5.15 11.97 -15.90
C LEU A 105 -5.96 13.15 -15.35
N GLY A 106 -6.57 13.02 -14.15
CA GLY A 106 -7.24 14.12 -13.48
C GLY A 106 -6.31 15.26 -13.04
N ASP A 107 -5.04 14.93 -12.75
CA ASP A 107 -3.97 15.89 -12.47
C ASP A 107 -2.61 15.19 -12.66
N PRO A 108 -2.10 15.09 -13.91
CA PRO A 108 -0.92 14.27 -14.20
C PRO A 108 0.33 14.66 -13.43
N ILE A 109 0.50 15.96 -13.16
CA ILE A 109 1.67 16.47 -12.43
C ILE A 109 1.44 16.32 -10.93
N GLY A 110 0.29 16.74 -10.40
CA GLY A 110 0.00 16.65 -8.97
C GLY A 110 -0.18 15.23 -8.45
N ARG A 111 -0.50 14.26 -9.33
CA ARG A 111 -0.61 12.83 -9.01
C ARG A 111 0.62 12.02 -9.42
N ASN A 112 1.73 12.68 -9.75
CA ASN A 112 3.02 12.05 -10.06
C ASN A 112 2.96 11.01 -11.17
N MET A 113 2.15 11.25 -12.22
CA MET A 113 2.02 10.33 -13.36
C MET A 113 3.38 9.96 -13.98
N PRO A 114 4.35 10.89 -14.19
CA PRO A 114 5.66 10.49 -14.71
C PRO A 114 6.37 9.45 -13.86
N GLU A 115 6.35 9.60 -12.53
CA GLU A 115 6.99 8.66 -11.60
C GLU A 115 6.29 7.29 -11.58
N VAL A 116 4.95 7.26 -11.68
CA VAL A 116 4.21 6.00 -11.80
C VAL A 116 4.66 5.24 -13.05
N LEU A 117 4.85 5.94 -14.17
CA LEU A 117 5.27 5.33 -15.43
C LEU A 117 6.71 4.81 -15.39
N GLU A 118 7.58 5.36 -14.54
CA GLU A 118 8.94 4.84 -14.32
C GLU A 118 8.96 3.48 -13.61
N HIS A 119 7.86 3.08 -12.99
CA HIS A 119 7.70 1.81 -12.29
C HIS A 119 6.96 0.72 -13.10
N LEU A 120 6.59 0.98 -14.35
CA LEU A 120 5.90 0.04 -15.26
C LEU A 120 6.84 -0.63 -16.25
#